data_AF-A0A1Z5KNC5-F1
#
_entry.id   AF-A0A1Z5KNC5-F1
#
_cell.length_a   1.000
_cell.length_b   1.000
_cell.length_c   1.000
_cell.angle_alpha   90.00
_cell.angle_beta   90.00
_cell.angle_gamma   90.00
#
_symmetry.space_group_name_H-M   'P 1'
#
loop_
_entity.id
_entity.type
_entity.pdbx_description
1 polymer ?
#
loop_
_entity_poly.entity_id
_entity_poly.type
_entity_poly.pdbx_seq_one_letter_code
_entity_poly.pdbx_strand_id
1 'polypeptide(L)'
;MRALVLTAAAIVVIATVFLSRTPSVPLILRLSDSSTSNSTNSVSTNDETIHSTSTSSPGELPYFPATAYVVLPNETTTFNDAENNPYYQIIEFHGNEDMLKLAHTLMKGQFCKHVLPPEWMKEEDDSSRTQNILINVTFNCQDLFDHSGMGTGNFLLAFYALRMIAHAVGNIAISYHCPDAEETQTALVLPWLTGFFPAVEHVVPLQDRQRPTVPEACTHFNQIALGYKIPAMRYDMRRMALALVGEDVATMAGLNTSFYSDAPPDGAVMQLPVDLTKPLYPHIELDDVVLHFRCGDLINSDHKSFGFISFHSFSRHISSDARFIGIVTQPFDTQEAQMRPLEQTDLHTDRCRLVVTQFVQHLEERFPHARIRIRNDAQETIALTFARMIMAQQIVSPISTFSVVPALATFGTGYIREPDFEKAPNWFLLHPNVSTLVDNVHLIQEPVLMAAELKKLWGDDGSAVLDWFQNDGAVR
;
A
#
# COMPACT_ATOMS: atom_id res chain seq x y z
N MET A 1 30.59 -9.35 58.66
CA MET A 1 30.94 -10.78 58.65
C MET A 1 29.70 -11.56 59.06
N ARG A 2 29.07 -12.28 58.11
CA ARG A 2 27.97 -13.26 58.23
C ARG A 2 26.61 -12.75 58.77
N ALA A 3 25.44 -13.19 58.32
CA ALA A 3 24.92 -13.85 57.11
C ALA A 3 23.39 -13.99 57.35
N LEU A 4 22.59 -13.81 56.29
CA LEU A 4 21.36 -14.53 55.89
C LEU A 4 20.57 -15.35 56.96
N VAL A 5 19.22 -15.33 57.01
CA VAL A 5 18.27 -16.01 56.09
C VAL A 5 16.80 -15.52 56.33
N LEU A 6 16.01 -15.57 55.25
CA LEU A 6 14.54 -15.59 55.02
C LEU A 6 13.59 -15.95 56.21
N THR A 7 12.28 -15.61 56.28
CA THR A 7 11.18 -15.93 55.33
C THR A 7 9.82 -15.31 55.74
N ALA A 8 8.99 -14.96 54.75
CA ALA A 8 7.50 -15.03 54.60
C ALA A 8 6.46 -14.46 55.60
N ALA A 9 5.60 -13.58 55.05
CA ALA A 9 4.12 -13.50 55.03
C ALA A 9 3.27 -13.47 56.32
N ALA A 10 2.40 -12.44 56.45
CA ALA A 10 0.93 -12.60 56.51
C ALA A 10 0.15 -11.28 56.65
N ILE A 11 -0.99 -11.28 55.97
CA ILE A 11 -2.16 -10.38 55.89
C ILE A 11 -2.74 -9.97 57.25
N VAL A 12 -3.11 -8.68 57.41
CA VAL A 12 -4.24 -8.25 58.28
C VAL A 12 -4.99 -7.04 57.68
N VAL A 13 -6.31 -7.21 57.62
CA VAL A 13 -7.40 -6.33 57.19
C VAL A 13 -7.83 -5.37 58.31
N ILE A 14 -8.35 -4.17 57.99
CA ILE A 14 -9.43 -3.37 58.66
C ILE A 14 -9.52 -2.02 57.88
N ALA A 15 -10.51 -1.78 56.99
CA ALA A 15 -11.85 -1.20 57.22
C ALA A 15 -11.82 0.08 58.10
N THR A 16 -12.31 1.27 57.75
CA THR A 16 -13.72 1.66 57.49
C THR A 16 -13.76 3.21 57.34
N VAL A 17 -14.49 3.82 56.39
CA VAL A 17 -15.68 4.71 56.53
C VAL A 17 -15.45 5.99 55.67
N PHE A 18 -16.36 6.64 54.94
CA PHE A 18 -17.64 6.35 54.24
C PHE A 18 -18.12 7.68 53.60
N LEU A 19 -19.07 7.57 52.64
CA LEU A 19 -20.04 8.57 52.11
C LEU A 19 -19.54 9.46 50.95
N SER A 20 -20.21 9.58 49.80
CA SER A 20 -21.63 9.45 49.40
C SER A 20 -21.71 9.44 47.85
N ARG A 21 -22.75 9.09 47.07
CA ARG A 21 -24.10 8.49 47.17
C ARG A 21 -24.50 8.10 45.72
N THR A 22 -25.16 6.97 45.54
CA THR A 22 -25.86 6.41 44.34
C THR A 22 -27.25 7.08 44.16
N PRO A 23 -28.20 6.71 43.23
CA PRO A 23 -28.40 5.48 42.41
C PRO A 23 -28.84 5.74 40.92
N SER A 24 -29.06 4.79 40.00
CA SER A 24 -29.87 3.56 40.08
C SER A 24 -29.64 2.61 38.88
N VAL A 25 -29.73 1.31 39.15
CA VAL A 25 -29.85 0.18 38.20
C VAL A 25 -31.29 -0.38 38.33
N PRO A 26 -31.77 -1.20 37.38
CA PRO A 26 -32.10 -2.56 37.81
C PRO A 26 -31.56 -3.66 36.88
N LEU A 27 -31.12 -4.70 37.57
CA LEU A 27 -30.54 -5.95 37.13
C LEU A 27 -31.67 -6.99 37.06
N ILE A 28 -31.63 -7.91 36.09
CA ILE A 28 -32.34 -9.20 36.21
C ILE A 28 -31.32 -10.33 36.04
N LEU A 29 -31.31 -11.21 37.03
CA LEU A 29 -30.49 -12.41 37.22
C LEU A 29 -31.42 -13.63 37.28
N ARG A 30 -31.00 -14.76 36.70
CA ARG A 30 -31.10 -16.15 37.22
C ARG A 30 -30.49 -17.11 36.17
N LEU A 31 -29.38 -17.83 36.44
CA LEU A 31 -29.21 -19.06 37.25
C LEU A 31 -30.00 -20.25 36.65
N SER A 32 -29.53 -21.49 36.49
CA SER A 32 -28.25 -22.19 36.73
C SER A 32 -28.39 -23.63 36.20
N ASP A 33 -27.27 -24.37 36.27
CA ASP A 33 -27.11 -25.81 36.56
C ASP A 33 -26.51 -26.63 35.40
N SER A 34 -25.22 -26.95 35.47
CA SER A 34 -24.57 -28.07 36.21
C SER A 34 -24.59 -29.35 35.35
N SER A 35 -23.52 -30.14 35.19
CA SER A 35 -22.57 -30.57 36.20
C SER A 35 -21.44 -31.41 35.57
N THR A 36 -20.27 -31.37 36.23
CA THR A 36 -19.31 -32.48 36.53
C THR A 36 -18.57 -33.24 35.41
N SER A 37 -17.32 -33.69 35.54
CA SER A 37 -16.19 -33.49 36.47
C SER A 37 -15.04 -34.46 36.11
N ASN A 38 -13.83 -34.15 36.61
CA ASN A 38 -12.67 -35.02 36.94
C ASN A 38 -11.65 -35.32 35.82
N SER A 39 -10.40 -34.81 35.93
CA SER A 39 -9.22 -35.24 36.74
C SER A 39 -8.34 -36.20 35.90
N THR A 40 -7.00 -36.24 35.90
CA THR A 40 -5.92 -35.83 36.82
C THR A 40 -4.57 -36.01 36.07
N ASN A 41 -3.54 -35.24 36.46
CA ASN A 41 -2.09 -35.52 36.48
C ASN A 41 -1.35 -36.12 35.25
N SER A 42 -0.25 -35.46 34.83
CA SER A 42 1.12 -35.87 35.21
C SER A 42 2.21 -35.13 34.41
N VAL A 43 3.37 -35.02 35.04
CA VAL A 43 4.63 -34.39 34.61
C VAL A 43 5.37 -35.28 33.60
N SER A 44 5.98 -34.68 32.56
CA SER A 44 7.16 -35.24 31.89
C SER A 44 7.92 -34.15 31.15
N THR A 45 9.21 -34.04 31.45
CA THR A 45 10.25 -33.35 30.69
C THR A 45 10.46 -33.99 29.32
N ASN A 46 10.85 -33.19 28.31
CA ASN A 46 11.92 -33.55 27.36
C ASN A 46 12.30 -32.36 26.47
N ASP A 47 13.61 -32.16 26.34
CA ASP A 47 14.31 -31.42 25.29
C ASP A 47 13.97 -32.00 23.90
N GLU A 48 13.63 -31.14 22.93
CA GLU A 48 13.81 -31.46 21.51
C GLU A 48 14.34 -30.26 20.73
N THR A 49 15.59 -30.42 20.30
CA THR A 49 16.30 -29.70 19.25
C THR A 49 15.55 -29.84 17.92
N ILE A 50 15.10 -28.73 17.32
CA ILE A 50 14.45 -28.75 15.99
C ILE A 50 15.49 -28.44 14.91
N HIS A 51 15.93 -29.47 14.19
CA HIS A 51 16.48 -29.35 12.85
C HIS A 51 15.32 -29.25 11.85
N SER A 52 15.14 -28.09 11.22
CA SER A 52 14.22 -27.93 10.08
C SER A 52 14.95 -28.15 8.77
N THR A 53 14.74 -29.32 8.17
CA THR A 53 14.93 -29.57 6.73
C THR A 53 13.56 -29.84 6.12
N SER A 54 12.96 -28.86 5.45
CA SER A 54 11.79 -29.07 4.60
C SER A 54 12.20 -28.99 3.13
N THR A 55 12.37 -30.14 2.50
CA THR A 55 12.31 -30.31 1.05
C THR A 55 10.85 -30.22 0.61
N SER A 56 10.47 -29.15 -0.09
CA SER A 56 9.17 -29.05 -0.75
C SER A 56 9.26 -29.55 -2.20
N SER A 57 8.41 -30.54 -2.52
CA SER A 57 8.13 -30.98 -3.88
C SER A 57 7.28 -29.94 -4.63
N PRO A 58 7.32 -29.89 -5.98
CA PRO A 58 6.56 -28.92 -6.76
C PRO A 58 5.08 -29.30 -6.75
N GLY A 59 4.24 -28.49 -6.11
CA GLY A 59 2.79 -28.67 -6.04
C GLY A 59 2.10 -28.33 -7.37
N GLU A 60 1.11 -29.15 -7.74
CA GLU A 60 0.18 -28.92 -8.85
C GLU A 60 -0.64 -27.63 -8.63
N LEU A 61 -0.87 -26.90 -9.73
CA LEU A 61 -1.65 -25.64 -9.78
C LEU A 61 -3.17 -25.92 -9.78
N PRO A 62 -4.01 -24.98 -9.29
CA PRO A 62 -5.45 -25.21 -9.13
C PRO A 62 -6.22 -25.23 -10.46
N TYR A 63 -7.27 -26.03 -10.47
CA TYR A 63 -8.24 -26.24 -11.55
C TYR A 63 -9.32 -25.14 -11.56
N PHE A 64 -9.59 -24.53 -12.72
CA PHE A 64 -10.63 -23.52 -12.92
C PHE A 64 -11.96 -24.19 -13.32
N PRO A 65 -13.12 -23.84 -12.72
CA PRO A 65 -14.40 -24.46 -13.07
C PRO A 65 -14.94 -23.93 -14.41
N ALA A 66 -15.46 -24.85 -15.23
CA ALA A 66 -16.10 -24.58 -16.51
C ALA A 66 -17.63 -24.62 -16.36
N THR A 67 -18.34 -23.48 -16.41
CA THR A 67 -19.74 -23.35 -16.90
C THR A 67 -20.27 -21.91 -16.77
N ALA A 68 -21.04 -21.44 -17.78
CA ALA A 68 -21.78 -20.17 -17.82
C ALA A 68 -23.15 -20.37 -18.51
N TYR A 69 -24.17 -19.56 -18.16
CA TYR A 69 -25.53 -19.58 -18.77
C TYR A 69 -25.99 -18.16 -19.19
N VAL A 70 -26.92 -18.07 -20.16
CA VAL A 70 -27.21 -16.90 -21.03
C VAL A 70 -28.70 -16.45 -20.99
N VAL A 71 -29.01 -15.14 -20.82
CA VAL A 71 -30.30 -14.47 -21.21
C VAL A 71 -30.15 -12.93 -21.40
N LEU A 72 -30.74 -12.33 -22.47
CA LEU A 72 -30.69 -10.93 -23.03
C LEU A 72 -31.77 -9.95 -22.49
N PRO A 73 -31.81 -8.60 -22.78
CA PRO A 73 -30.82 -7.51 -23.07
C PRO A 73 -31.13 -6.07 -22.45
N ASN A 74 -30.33 -5.03 -22.83
CA ASN A 74 -30.60 -3.57 -23.05
C ASN A 74 -30.10 -2.41 -22.11
N GLU A 75 -29.80 -1.27 -22.77
CA GLU A 75 -28.90 -0.14 -22.44
C GLU A 75 -29.35 0.85 -21.33
N THR A 76 -28.60 0.85 -20.21
CA THR A 76 -28.16 1.99 -19.37
C THR A 76 -27.38 1.38 -18.20
N THR A 77 -26.08 1.11 -18.35
CA THR A 77 -25.42 0.09 -17.53
C THR A 77 -24.95 0.61 -16.16
N THR A 78 -25.71 0.38 -15.10
CA THR A 78 -25.24 0.38 -13.71
C THR A 78 -24.53 -0.96 -13.38
N PHE A 79 -23.86 -1.08 -12.22
CA PHE A 79 -23.28 -2.37 -11.78
C PHE A 79 -24.31 -3.52 -11.83
N ASN A 80 -25.54 -3.25 -11.39
CA ASN A 80 -26.66 -4.19 -11.45
C ASN A 80 -27.05 -4.56 -12.90
N ASP A 81 -26.82 -3.67 -13.85
CA ASP A 81 -27.12 -3.93 -15.26
C ASP A 81 -25.98 -4.72 -15.92
N ALA A 82 -24.72 -4.56 -15.50
CA ALA A 82 -23.60 -5.36 -15.99
C ALA A 82 -23.65 -6.81 -15.48
N GLU A 83 -24.03 -7.01 -14.20
CA GLU A 83 -24.18 -8.34 -13.59
C GLU A 83 -25.33 -9.15 -14.21
N ASN A 84 -26.35 -8.46 -14.75
CA ASN A 84 -27.49 -9.08 -15.43
C ASN A 84 -27.40 -9.02 -16.98
N ASN A 85 -26.27 -8.58 -17.54
CA ASN A 85 -26.07 -8.47 -18.98
C ASN A 85 -25.40 -9.74 -19.54
N PRO A 86 -26.04 -10.49 -20.46
CA PRO A 86 -25.47 -11.73 -20.98
C PRO A 86 -24.33 -11.54 -21.97
N TYR A 87 -24.03 -10.29 -22.35
CA TYR A 87 -22.92 -10.00 -23.25
C TYR A 87 -21.57 -10.16 -22.55
N TYR A 88 -21.56 -10.25 -21.22
CA TYR A 88 -20.36 -10.49 -20.44
C TYR A 88 -20.20 -11.97 -20.06
N GLN A 89 -19.03 -12.52 -20.34
CA GLN A 89 -18.50 -13.64 -19.58
C GLN A 89 -18.02 -13.12 -18.23
N ILE A 90 -18.59 -13.63 -17.15
CA ILE A 90 -18.20 -13.22 -15.80
C ILE A 90 -17.09 -14.14 -15.29
N ILE A 91 -16.00 -13.54 -14.80
CA ILE A 91 -14.89 -14.22 -14.13
C ILE A 91 -14.84 -13.69 -12.70
N GLU A 92 -15.09 -14.56 -11.74
CA GLU A 92 -15.23 -14.16 -10.34
C GLU A 92 -14.02 -14.53 -9.49
N PHE A 93 -13.67 -13.62 -8.58
CA PHE A 93 -12.68 -13.81 -7.52
C PHE A 93 -13.34 -13.40 -6.21
N HIS A 94 -13.51 -14.36 -5.28
CA HIS A 94 -14.23 -14.14 -4.03
C HIS A 94 -13.34 -14.38 -2.81
N GLY A 95 -13.27 -13.38 -1.94
CA GLY A 95 -12.50 -13.42 -0.72
C GLY A 95 -11.00 -13.16 -0.94
N ASN A 96 -10.28 -13.12 0.19
CA ASN A 96 -8.91 -12.62 0.21
C ASN A 96 -7.90 -13.60 -0.36
N GLU A 97 -8.13 -14.91 -0.25
CA GLU A 97 -7.28 -15.91 -0.87
C GLU A 97 -7.26 -15.79 -2.40
N ASP A 98 -8.42 -15.59 -3.02
CA ASP A 98 -8.52 -15.45 -4.47
C ASP A 98 -7.95 -14.13 -4.93
N MET A 99 -8.14 -13.05 -4.17
CA MET A 99 -7.48 -11.78 -4.42
C MET A 99 -5.95 -11.89 -4.35
N LEU A 100 -5.41 -12.65 -3.39
CA LEU A 100 -3.97 -12.92 -3.29
C LEU A 100 -3.45 -13.75 -4.47
N LYS A 101 -4.20 -14.77 -4.90
CA LYS A 101 -3.85 -15.55 -6.10
C LYS A 101 -3.87 -14.67 -7.34
N LEU A 102 -4.87 -13.81 -7.49
CA LEU A 102 -4.98 -12.85 -8.58
C LEU A 102 -3.79 -11.89 -8.60
N ALA A 103 -3.47 -11.26 -7.46
CA ALA A 103 -2.32 -10.37 -7.33
C ALA A 103 -1.00 -11.09 -7.70
N HIS A 104 -0.76 -12.30 -7.21
CA HIS A 104 0.41 -13.08 -7.59
C HIS A 104 0.45 -13.45 -9.08
N THR A 105 -0.70 -13.76 -9.66
CA THR A 105 -0.83 -14.11 -11.08
C THR A 105 -0.52 -12.91 -11.98
N LEU A 106 -1.01 -11.73 -11.60
CA LEU A 106 -0.67 -10.46 -12.24
C LEU A 106 0.82 -10.15 -12.07
N MET A 107 1.35 -10.31 -10.86
CA MET A 107 2.76 -10.02 -10.59
C MET A 107 3.72 -10.90 -11.43
N LYS A 108 3.33 -12.15 -11.68
CA LYS A 108 4.11 -13.08 -12.52
C LYS A 108 3.91 -12.86 -14.02
N GLY A 109 3.06 -11.93 -14.46
CA GLY A 109 2.69 -11.75 -15.87
C GLY A 109 1.92 -12.92 -16.45
N GLN A 110 1.26 -13.71 -15.59
CA GLN A 110 0.59 -14.95 -15.99
C GLN A 110 -0.92 -14.76 -16.21
N PHE A 111 -1.46 -13.59 -15.86
CA PHE A 111 -2.89 -13.31 -15.94
C PHE A 111 -3.45 -13.54 -17.34
N CYS A 112 -2.85 -12.91 -18.36
CA CYS A 112 -3.36 -13.02 -19.72
C CYS A 112 -3.32 -14.45 -20.26
N LYS A 113 -2.32 -15.25 -19.86
CA LYS A 113 -2.20 -16.65 -20.27
C LYS A 113 -3.29 -17.54 -19.65
N HIS A 114 -3.72 -17.24 -18.43
CA HIS A 114 -4.63 -18.09 -17.67
C HIS A 114 -6.09 -17.66 -17.73
N VAL A 115 -6.33 -16.37 -17.96
CA VAL A 115 -7.67 -15.77 -17.86
C VAL A 115 -8.20 -15.35 -19.21
N LEU A 116 -7.34 -14.93 -20.14
CA LEU A 116 -7.79 -14.52 -21.47
C LEU A 116 -7.78 -15.70 -22.46
N PRO A 117 -8.71 -15.70 -23.44
CA PRO A 117 -8.68 -16.68 -24.52
C PRO A 117 -7.33 -16.65 -25.27
N PRO A 118 -6.70 -17.81 -25.55
CA PRO A 118 -5.38 -17.86 -26.22
C PRO A 118 -5.33 -17.12 -27.56
N GLU A 119 -6.45 -17.06 -28.27
CA GLU A 119 -6.61 -16.32 -29.52
C GLU A 119 -6.43 -14.81 -29.37
N TRP A 120 -6.78 -14.22 -28.22
CA TRP A 120 -6.66 -12.77 -27.99
C TRP A 120 -5.22 -12.29 -27.84
N MET A 121 -4.30 -13.23 -27.60
CA MET A 121 -2.87 -12.98 -27.51
C MET A 121 -2.18 -12.86 -28.87
N LYS A 122 -2.89 -13.11 -29.98
CA LYS A 122 -2.36 -12.93 -31.34
C LYS A 122 -2.68 -11.50 -31.81
N GLU A 123 -1.66 -10.74 -32.20
CA GLU A 123 -1.79 -9.33 -32.60
C GLU A 123 -2.61 -9.11 -33.89
N GLU A 124 -2.77 -10.15 -34.72
CA GLU A 124 -3.23 -10.00 -36.10
C GLU A 124 -4.76 -10.02 -36.30
N ASP A 125 -5.56 -10.24 -35.25
CA ASP A 125 -7.01 -10.43 -35.43
C ASP A 125 -7.87 -9.80 -34.32
N ASP A 126 -7.91 -8.47 -34.28
CA ASP A 126 -8.81 -7.70 -33.39
C ASP A 126 -10.30 -8.01 -33.69
N SER A 127 -10.61 -8.53 -34.88
CA SER A 127 -11.97 -8.91 -35.29
C SER A 127 -12.52 -10.15 -34.58
N SER A 128 -11.64 -10.92 -33.92
CA SER A 128 -12.00 -12.11 -33.14
C SER A 128 -12.49 -11.81 -31.71
N ARG A 129 -12.31 -10.56 -31.22
CA ARG A 129 -12.66 -10.18 -29.85
C ARG A 129 -14.13 -9.75 -29.77
N THR A 130 -15.05 -10.71 -29.89
CA THR A 130 -16.50 -10.41 -29.86
C THR A 130 -17.14 -10.59 -28.49
N GLN A 131 -16.44 -11.23 -27.55
CA GLN A 131 -16.96 -11.51 -26.21
C GLN A 131 -16.50 -10.42 -25.25
N ASN A 132 -17.45 -9.81 -24.51
CA ASN A 132 -17.09 -8.94 -23.41
C ASN A 132 -16.82 -9.79 -22.17
N ILE A 133 -15.87 -9.38 -21.32
CA ILE A 133 -15.54 -10.05 -20.06
C ILE A 133 -15.77 -9.08 -18.91
N LEU A 134 -16.46 -9.54 -17.86
CA LEU A 134 -16.55 -8.84 -16.59
C LEU A 134 -15.70 -9.59 -15.58
N ILE A 135 -14.66 -8.93 -15.07
CA ILE A 135 -13.87 -9.47 -13.96
C ILE A 135 -14.45 -8.91 -12.67
N ASN A 136 -15.14 -9.77 -11.91
CA ASN A 136 -15.76 -9.40 -10.64
C ASN A 136 -14.88 -9.86 -9.48
N VAL A 137 -14.42 -8.92 -8.65
CA VAL A 137 -13.51 -9.18 -7.55
C VAL A 137 -14.10 -8.63 -6.27
N THR A 138 -14.45 -9.51 -5.33
CA THR A 138 -14.99 -9.13 -4.02
C THR A 138 -14.07 -9.60 -2.91
N PHE A 139 -13.66 -8.70 -2.03
CA PHE A 139 -12.70 -8.98 -0.94
C PHE A 139 -12.96 -8.08 0.26
N ASN A 140 -12.54 -8.47 1.47
CA ASN A 140 -12.62 -7.61 2.65
C ASN A 140 -11.32 -6.83 2.79
N CYS A 141 -11.37 -5.50 2.78
CA CYS A 141 -10.18 -4.64 2.75
C CYS A 141 -9.30 -4.82 3.99
N GLN A 142 -9.92 -4.87 5.17
CA GLN A 142 -9.19 -5.04 6.43
C GLN A 142 -8.51 -6.41 6.49
N ASP A 143 -9.26 -7.47 6.23
CA ASP A 143 -8.76 -8.85 6.29
C ASP A 143 -7.68 -9.10 5.22
N LEU A 144 -7.78 -8.45 4.05
CA LEU A 144 -6.75 -8.52 3.02
C LEU A 144 -5.47 -7.81 3.47
N PHE A 145 -5.60 -6.66 4.13
CA PHE A 145 -4.47 -5.93 4.69
C PHE A 145 -3.78 -6.75 5.80
N ASP A 146 -4.54 -7.29 6.74
CA ASP A 146 -4.02 -7.99 7.91
C ASP A 146 -3.33 -9.33 7.56
N HIS A 147 -3.87 -10.06 6.57
CA HIS A 147 -3.45 -11.45 6.32
C HIS A 147 -2.65 -11.68 5.03
N SER A 148 -2.55 -10.71 4.13
CA SER A 148 -1.83 -10.91 2.86
C SER A 148 -0.32 -10.99 2.99
N GLY A 149 0.27 -10.32 3.99
CA GLY A 149 1.70 -10.05 4.07
C GLY A 149 2.24 -9.15 2.94
N MET A 150 1.37 -8.65 2.06
CA MET A 150 1.73 -7.82 0.92
C MET A 150 1.64 -6.34 1.29
N GLY A 151 2.67 -5.55 0.96
CA GLY A 151 2.63 -4.11 1.20
C GLY A 151 1.59 -3.41 0.31
N THR A 152 0.94 -2.37 0.84
CA THR A 152 -0.11 -1.59 0.13
C THR A 152 0.31 -1.20 -1.28
N GLY A 153 1.54 -0.72 -1.47
CA GLY A 153 2.07 -0.36 -2.78
C GLY A 153 2.02 -1.48 -3.83
N ASN A 154 2.21 -2.74 -3.43
CA ASN A 154 2.12 -3.87 -4.35
C ASN A 154 0.68 -4.15 -4.77
N PHE A 155 -0.29 -4.00 -3.86
CA PHE A 155 -1.70 -4.10 -4.22
C PHE A 155 -2.12 -3.01 -5.19
N LEU A 156 -1.70 -1.76 -4.97
CA LEU A 156 -1.96 -0.66 -5.90
C LEU A 156 -1.52 -1.05 -7.31
N LEU A 157 -0.26 -1.48 -7.44
CA LEU A 157 0.30 -1.84 -8.73
C LEU A 157 -0.39 -3.07 -9.35
N ALA A 158 -0.85 -4.04 -8.56
CA ALA A 158 -1.66 -5.16 -9.06
C ALA A 158 -3.04 -4.70 -9.58
N PHE A 159 -3.74 -3.81 -8.87
CA PHE A 159 -5.03 -3.27 -9.32
C PHE A 159 -4.88 -2.48 -10.63
N TYR A 160 -3.86 -1.62 -10.70
CA TYR A 160 -3.58 -0.88 -11.93
C TYR A 160 -3.09 -1.79 -13.06
N ALA A 161 -2.39 -2.90 -12.77
CA ALA A 161 -2.01 -3.89 -13.77
C ALA A 161 -3.22 -4.54 -14.41
N LEU A 162 -4.22 -4.94 -13.63
CA LEU A 162 -5.45 -5.51 -14.18
C LEU A 162 -6.23 -4.49 -15.01
N ARG A 163 -6.34 -3.23 -14.53
CA ARG A 163 -6.93 -2.13 -15.30
C ARG A 163 -6.16 -1.82 -16.58
N MET A 164 -4.84 -2.00 -16.57
CA MET A 164 -3.99 -1.87 -17.75
C MET A 164 -4.34 -2.96 -18.77
N ILE A 165 -4.37 -4.23 -18.35
CA ILE A 165 -4.77 -5.35 -19.20
C ILE A 165 -6.16 -5.13 -19.79
N ALA A 166 -7.12 -4.69 -18.99
CA ALA A 166 -8.45 -4.35 -19.48
C ALA A 166 -8.44 -3.25 -20.54
N HIS A 167 -7.61 -2.22 -20.38
CA HIS A 167 -7.44 -1.15 -21.36
C HIS A 167 -6.74 -1.63 -22.64
N ALA A 168 -5.73 -2.48 -22.53
CA ALA A 168 -5.03 -3.02 -23.69
C ALA A 168 -5.94 -3.96 -24.50
N VAL A 169 -6.76 -4.77 -23.84
CA VAL A 169 -7.69 -5.71 -24.49
C VAL A 169 -8.96 -5.02 -24.99
N GLY A 170 -9.49 -4.03 -24.27
CA GLY A 170 -10.62 -3.19 -24.67
C GLY A 170 -11.98 -3.70 -24.20
N ASN A 171 -12.22 -5.02 -24.29
CA ASN A 171 -13.54 -5.62 -24.00
C ASN A 171 -13.66 -6.19 -22.58
N ILE A 172 -12.87 -5.69 -21.65
CA ILE A 172 -12.86 -6.16 -20.25
C ILE A 172 -13.37 -5.03 -19.36
N ALA A 173 -14.50 -5.27 -18.70
CA ALA A 173 -14.94 -4.48 -17.56
C ALA A 173 -14.39 -5.11 -16.26
N ILE A 174 -14.17 -4.29 -15.25
CA ILE A 174 -13.70 -4.74 -13.93
C ILE A 174 -14.64 -4.20 -12.87
N SER A 175 -15.02 -5.05 -11.92
CA SER A 175 -15.64 -4.62 -10.66
C SER A 175 -14.75 -5.02 -9.50
N TYR A 176 -14.31 -4.04 -8.72
CA TYR A 176 -13.72 -4.26 -7.42
C TYR A 176 -14.76 -3.89 -6.37
N HIS A 177 -15.08 -4.80 -5.47
CA HIS A 177 -16.00 -4.54 -4.38
C HIS A 177 -15.36 -4.90 -3.03
N CYS A 178 -15.45 -3.96 -2.10
CA CYS A 178 -14.98 -4.13 -0.73
C CYS A 178 -16.13 -3.87 0.25
N PRO A 179 -16.76 -4.90 0.84
CA PRO A 179 -17.94 -4.73 1.69
C PRO A 179 -17.71 -3.83 2.92
N ASP A 180 -16.49 -3.80 3.44
CA ASP A 180 -16.03 -3.00 4.58
C ASP A 180 -15.39 -1.66 4.17
N ALA A 181 -15.60 -1.19 2.92
CA ALA A 181 -14.98 0.02 2.40
C ALA A 181 -15.31 1.27 3.24
N GLU A 182 -16.56 1.45 3.65
CA GLU A 182 -16.97 2.62 4.45
C GLU A 182 -16.33 2.63 5.85
N GLU A 183 -16.15 1.47 6.46
CA GLU A 183 -15.52 1.31 7.78
C GLU A 183 -14.01 1.58 7.71
N THR A 184 -13.37 1.11 6.64
CA THR A 184 -11.90 1.11 6.52
C THR A 184 -11.35 2.31 5.73
N GLN A 185 -12.20 3.18 5.18
CA GLN A 185 -11.78 4.30 4.32
C GLN A 185 -10.78 5.28 4.97
N THR A 186 -10.81 5.42 6.30
CA THR A 186 -9.87 6.29 7.02
C THR A 186 -8.55 5.59 7.32
N ALA A 187 -8.54 4.27 7.34
CA ALA A 187 -7.37 3.46 7.69
C ALA A 187 -6.55 3.04 6.47
N LEU A 188 -7.23 2.62 5.40
CA LEU A 188 -6.65 1.91 4.26
C LEU A 188 -6.85 2.66 2.94
N VAL A 189 -5.92 2.43 2.00
CA VAL A 189 -5.99 2.99 0.64
C VAL A 189 -6.92 2.18 -0.27
N LEU A 190 -7.00 0.86 -0.06
CA LEU A 190 -7.76 -0.05 -0.92
C LEU A 190 -9.24 0.34 -1.14
N PRO A 191 -10.01 0.76 -0.11
CA PRO A 191 -11.39 1.21 -0.28
C PRO A 191 -11.57 2.32 -1.32
N TRP A 192 -10.55 3.15 -1.52
CA TRP A 192 -10.61 4.28 -2.46
C TRP A 192 -10.40 3.89 -3.91
N LEU A 193 -9.96 2.66 -4.17
CA LEU A 193 -9.68 2.10 -5.49
C LEU A 193 -10.80 1.19 -5.99
N THR A 194 -11.78 0.88 -5.13
CA THR A 194 -12.88 -0.01 -5.48
C THR A 194 -13.98 0.74 -6.23
N GLY A 195 -14.72 -0.01 -7.03
CA GLY A 195 -15.69 0.53 -7.97
C GLY A 195 -15.83 -0.33 -9.21
N PHE A 196 -16.64 0.17 -10.14
CA PHE A 196 -16.85 -0.41 -11.46
C PHE A 196 -16.07 0.37 -12.51
N PHE A 197 -15.33 -0.33 -13.35
CA PHE A 197 -14.50 0.22 -14.42
C PHE A 197 -15.01 -0.38 -15.73
N PRO A 198 -15.72 0.41 -16.57
CA PRO A 198 -16.31 -0.12 -17.78
C PRO A 198 -15.23 -0.56 -18.78
N ALA A 199 -15.62 -1.48 -19.66
CA ALA A 199 -14.82 -1.79 -20.83
C ALA A 199 -14.63 -0.50 -21.65
N VAL A 200 -13.41 -0.26 -22.13
CA VAL A 200 -13.12 0.88 -23.00
C VAL A 200 -13.66 0.52 -24.37
N GLU A 201 -14.96 0.73 -24.59
CA GLU A 201 -15.55 0.63 -25.92
C GLU A 201 -14.78 1.59 -26.85
N HIS A 202 -14.61 1.19 -28.11
CA HIS A 202 -13.87 1.90 -29.16
C HIS A 202 -14.41 3.31 -29.51
N VAL A 203 -15.16 3.96 -28.62
CA VAL A 203 -16.15 5.00 -28.91
C VAL A 203 -15.68 6.41 -28.54
N VAL A 204 -14.48 6.59 -27.99
CA VAL A 204 -13.86 7.92 -27.96
C VAL A 204 -12.61 7.88 -28.82
N PRO A 205 -12.50 8.71 -29.89
CA PRO A 205 -11.21 8.95 -30.51
C PRO A 205 -10.33 9.57 -29.42
N LEU A 206 -9.54 8.74 -28.75
CA LEU A 206 -8.41 9.13 -27.92
C LEU A 206 -7.41 9.80 -28.87
N GLN A 207 -7.71 11.02 -29.29
CA GLN A 207 -7.04 11.66 -30.41
C GLN A 207 -5.56 11.92 -30.16
N ASP A 208 -5.04 11.66 -28.96
CA ASP A 208 -3.61 11.88 -28.64
C ASP A 208 -3.04 10.95 -27.54
N ARG A 209 -3.72 9.88 -27.10
CA ARG A 209 -3.15 8.95 -26.10
C ARG A 209 -2.94 7.56 -26.70
N GLN A 210 -1.68 7.16 -26.86
CA GLN A 210 -1.30 5.79 -27.22
C GLN A 210 -1.99 4.80 -26.27
N ARG A 211 -2.71 3.83 -26.85
CA ARG A 211 -3.25 2.68 -26.12
C ARG A 211 -2.12 1.67 -25.93
N PRO A 212 -1.96 1.06 -24.74
CA PRO A 212 -1.00 -0.03 -24.57
C PRO A 212 -1.39 -1.21 -25.45
N THR A 213 -0.37 -1.86 -26.03
CA THR A 213 -0.55 -3.14 -26.71
C THR A 213 -0.79 -4.26 -25.69
N VAL A 214 -1.41 -5.36 -26.14
CA VAL A 214 -1.60 -6.54 -25.29
C VAL A 214 -0.27 -7.11 -24.79
N PRO A 215 0.81 -7.22 -25.61
CA PRO A 215 2.12 -7.65 -25.11
C PRO A 215 2.71 -6.73 -24.02
N GLU A 216 2.55 -5.41 -24.12
CA GLU A 216 2.99 -4.48 -23.07
C GLU A 216 2.20 -4.65 -21.75
N ALA A 217 0.94 -5.10 -21.85
CA ALA A 217 0.06 -5.35 -20.70
C ALA A 217 0.26 -6.71 -20.05
N CYS A 218 0.57 -7.70 -20.89
CA CYS A 218 0.63 -9.11 -20.53
C CYS A 218 2.06 -9.59 -20.29
N THR A 219 2.87 -8.74 -19.65
CA THR A 219 4.26 -9.05 -19.29
C THR A 219 4.42 -9.20 -17.78
N HIS A 220 5.63 -9.59 -17.35
CA HIS A 220 5.98 -9.68 -15.94
C HIS A 220 5.89 -8.29 -15.27
N PHE A 221 5.57 -8.25 -13.99
CA PHE A 221 5.29 -7.01 -13.26
C PHE A 221 6.42 -5.97 -13.23
N ASN A 222 7.67 -6.42 -13.35
CA ASN A 222 8.80 -5.51 -13.45
C ASN A 222 8.94 -4.87 -14.85
N GLN A 223 8.07 -5.22 -15.80
CA GLN A 223 8.09 -4.76 -17.19
C GLN A 223 6.74 -4.21 -17.66
N ILE A 224 5.67 -4.36 -16.87
CA ILE A 224 4.35 -3.91 -17.28
C ILE A 224 4.35 -2.39 -17.46
N ALA A 225 3.77 -1.93 -18.58
CA ALA A 225 3.71 -0.52 -18.94
C ALA A 225 2.63 0.23 -18.13
N LEU A 226 2.73 0.24 -16.80
CA LEU A 226 1.79 0.95 -15.93
C LEU A 226 1.82 2.47 -16.11
N GLY A 227 2.80 3.02 -16.83
CA GLY A 227 2.84 4.44 -17.19
C GLY A 227 1.54 4.92 -17.85
N TYR A 228 0.89 4.06 -18.66
CA TYR A 228 -0.41 4.36 -19.29
C TYR A 228 -1.56 4.56 -18.28
N LYS A 229 -1.39 4.13 -17.02
CA LYS A 229 -2.37 4.29 -15.95
C LYS A 229 -2.04 5.40 -14.96
N ILE A 230 -0.96 6.16 -15.16
CA ILE A 230 -0.62 7.31 -14.31
C ILE A 230 -1.78 8.32 -14.19
N PRO A 231 -2.52 8.68 -15.25
CA PRO A 231 -3.68 9.59 -15.11
C PRO A 231 -4.75 9.04 -14.15
N ALA A 232 -5.05 7.75 -14.22
CA ALA A 232 -5.99 7.10 -13.30
C ALA A 232 -5.44 7.03 -11.87
N MET A 233 -4.17 6.66 -11.70
CA MET A 233 -3.49 6.68 -10.40
C MET A 233 -3.58 8.05 -9.73
N ARG A 234 -3.31 9.11 -10.49
CA ARG A 234 -3.40 10.50 -9.99
C ARG A 234 -4.82 10.83 -9.56
N TYR A 235 -5.81 10.51 -10.40
CA TYR A 235 -7.21 10.77 -10.08
C TYR A 235 -7.62 10.06 -8.78
N ASP A 236 -7.45 8.74 -8.70
CA ASP A 236 -7.91 7.94 -7.57
C ASP A 236 -7.23 8.35 -6.25
N MET A 237 -5.91 8.56 -6.29
CA MET A 237 -5.14 8.91 -5.10
C MET A 237 -5.39 10.34 -4.62
N ARG A 238 -5.52 11.30 -5.54
CA ARG A 238 -5.87 12.68 -5.18
C ARG A 238 -7.28 12.80 -4.66
N ARG A 239 -8.21 12.06 -5.27
CA ARG A 239 -9.60 11.92 -4.80
C ARG A 239 -9.63 11.44 -3.34
N MET A 240 -8.88 10.39 -3.02
CA MET A 240 -8.70 9.93 -1.63
C MET A 240 -8.10 11.02 -0.73
N ALA A 241 -6.99 11.64 -1.14
CA ALA A 241 -6.32 12.65 -0.32
C ALA A 241 -7.25 13.82 0.01
N LEU A 242 -7.99 14.32 -0.98
CA LEU A 242 -8.96 15.40 -0.79
C LEU A 242 -10.12 14.99 0.14
N ALA A 243 -10.63 13.76 0.01
CA ALA A 243 -11.67 13.25 0.91
C ALA A 243 -11.17 13.11 2.36
N LEU A 244 -9.89 12.79 2.55
CA LEU A 244 -9.30 12.63 3.87
C LEU A 244 -9.00 13.97 4.53
N VAL A 245 -8.32 14.91 3.85
CA VAL A 245 -7.77 16.12 4.50
C VAL A 245 -8.32 17.45 3.98
N GLY A 246 -9.11 17.44 2.90
CA GLY A 246 -9.81 18.62 2.36
C GLY A 246 -8.96 19.52 1.47
N GLU A 247 -9.62 20.52 0.86
CA GLU A 247 -9.01 21.49 -0.07
C GLU A 247 -8.31 22.66 0.63
N ASP A 248 -8.73 22.98 1.85
CA ASP A 248 -8.39 24.22 2.55
C ASP A 248 -6.95 24.27 3.11
N VAL A 249 -6.09 23.37 2.63
CA VAL A 249 -4.65 23.38 2.89
C VAL A 249 -3.98 24.40 1.97
N ALA A 250 -4.33 25.66 2.20
CA ALA A 250 -3.62 26.94 2.04
C ALA A 250 -2.64 27.24 0.87
N THR A 251 -2.31 26.33 -0.05
CA THR A 251 -1.27 26.59 -1.07
C THR A 251 -1.63 26.15 -2.49
N MET A 252 -2.79 25.55 -2.73
CA MET A 252 -3.12 25.03 -4.05
C MET A 252 -3.96 25.98 -4.89
N ALA A 253 -3.45 27.20 -5.10
CA ALA A 253 -4.00 28.13 -6.08
C ALA A 253 -3.97 27.46 -7.47
N GLY A 254 -5.15 27.18 -8.03
CA GLY A 254 -5.28 26.56 -9.36
C GLY A 254 -5.69 25.10 -9.37
N LEU A 255 -6.10 24.51 -8.24
CA LEU A 255 -6.89 23.28 -8.30
C LEU A 255 -8.17 23.55 -9.06
N ASN A 256 -8.29 22.96 -10.25
CA ASN A 256 -9.59 22.85 -10.88
C ASN A 256 -10.39 21.79 -10.10
N THR A 257 -11.05 22.21 -9.04
CA THR A 257 -11.88 21.33 -8.19
C THR A 257 -12.99 20.66 -9.01
N SER A 258 -13.38 21.27 -10.14
CA SER A 258 -14.29 20.66 -11.12
C SER A 258 -13.79 19.30 -11.61
N PHE A 259 -12.47 19.12 -11.77
CA PHE A 259 -11.86 17.90 -12.29
C PHE A 259 -12.16 16.67 -11.42
N TYR A 260 -12.36 16.85 -10.11
CA TYR A 260 -12.69 15.76 -9.19
C TYR A 260 -14.20 15.58 -8.99
N SER A 261 -15.00 16.54 -9.48
CA SER A 261 -16.45 16.39 -9.64
C SER A 261 -16.84 15.86 -11.02
N ASP A 262 -15.94 15.92 -11.99
CA ASP A 262 -16.10 15.35 -13.33
C ASP A 262 -15.94 13.82 -13.30
N ALA A 263 -16.49 13.13 -14.31
CA ALA A 263 -16.40 11.68 -14.41
C ALA A 263 -14.93 11.21 -14.47
N PRO A 264 -14.56 10.06 -13.85
CA PRO A 264 -13.21 9.52 -13.91
C PRO A 264 -12.71 9.40 -15.35
N PRO A 265 -11.39 9.49 -15.60
CA PRO A 265 -10.82 9.48 -16.96
C PRO A 265 -11.19 8.26 -17.82
N ASP A 266 -11.64 7.19 -17.20
CA ASP A 266 -12.04 5.91 -17.80
C ASP A 266 -13.54 5.61 -17.64
N GLY A 267 -14.36 6.59 -17.24
CA GLY A 267 -15.80 6.41 -17.01
C GLY A 267 -16.12 5.54 -15.80
N ALA A 268 -15.16 5.35 -14.88
CA ALA A 268 -15.35 4.55 -13.69
C ALA A 268 -16.46 5.09 -12.78
N VAL A 269 -17.04 4.19 -12.00
CA VAL A 269 -17.98 4.49 -10.92
C VAL A 269 -17.34 4.00 -9.62
N MET A 270 -16.83 4.92 -8.81
CA MET A 270 -16.14 4.58 -7.57
C MET A 270 -17.13 4.13 -6.50
N GLN A 271 -16.73 3.16 -5.67
CA GLN A 271 -17.58 2.64 -4.58
C GLN A 271 -17.82 3.68 -3.49
N LEU A 272 -16.75 4.34 -3.03
CA LEU A 272 -16.86 5.43 -2.06
C LEU A 272 -17.26 6.74 -2.77
N PRO A 273 -18.07 7.60 -2.16
CA PRO A 273 -18.26 8.98 -2.62
C PRO A 273 -17.07 9.87 -2.20
N VAL A 274 -17.07 11.14 -2.63
CA VAL A 274 -16.22 12.19 -2.03
C VAL A 274 -17.08 13.38 -1.67
N ASP A 275 -16.99 13.80 -0.41
CA ASP A 275 -17.55 15.06 0.07
C ASP A 275 -16.42 16.02 0.44
N LEU A 276 -16.06 16.89 -0.49
CA LEU A 276 -14.98 17.88 -0.30
C LEU A 276 -15.29 18.90 0.80
N THR A 277 -16.56 19.03 1.21
CA THR A 277 -16.98 19.96 2.27
C THR A 277 -16.78 19.41 3.67
N LYS A 278 -16.52 18.10 3.80
CA LYS A 278 -16.39 17.39 5.08
C LYS A 278 -15.22 16.40 5.03
N PRO A 279 -13.98 16.88 5.12
CA PRO A 279 -12.83 15.98 5.18
C PRO A 279 -12.93 15.04 6.39
N LEU A 280 -12.51 13.80 6.23
CA LEU A 280 -12.57 12.77 7.28
C LEU A 280 -11.60 13.03 8.43
N TYR A 281 -10.52 13.76 8.15
CA TYR A 281 -9.52 14.23 9.11
C TYR A 281 -9.42 15.75 9.07
N PRO A 282 -10.45 16.48 9.56
CA PRO A 282 -10.38 17.93 9.63
C PRO A 282 -9.28 18.32 10.62
N HIS A 283 -8.50 19.35 10.27
CA HIS A 283 -7.46 19.94 11.14
C HIS A 283 -6.17 19.13 11.32
N ILE A 284 -5.85 18.22 10.39
CA ILE A 284 -4.50 17.67 10.35
C ILE A 284 -3.52 18.71 9.80
N GLU A 285 -2.42 18.90 10.52
CA GLU A 285 -1.31 19.74 10.08
C GLU A 285 -0.47 18.98 9.05
N LEU A 286 -0.44 19.45 7.80
CA LEU A 286 0.32 18.86 6.70
C LEU A 286 1.77 19.35 6.67
N ASP A 287 2.62 18.56 6.02
CA ASP A 287 4.04 18.87 5.82
C ASP A 287 4.23 19.66 4.53
N ASP A 288 5.14 20.62 4.51
CA ASP A 288 5.54 21.28 3.26
C ASP A 288 6.33 20.28 2.39
N VAL A 289 7.16 19.45 3.02
CA VAL A 289 7.97 18.42 2.37
C VAL A 289 7.80 17.07 3.06
N VAL A 290 7.60 16.00 2.29
CA VAL A 290 7.56 14.63 2.80
C VAL A 290 8.70 13.78 2.23
N LEU A 291 9.44 13.11 3.10
CA LEU A 291 10.55 12.23 2.76
C LEU A 291 10.14 10.81 3.13
N HIS A 292 10.07 9.90 2.16
CA HIS A 292 9.82 8.50 2.47
C HIS A 292 11.14 7.76 2.70
N PHE A 293 11.32 7.20 3.90
CA PHE A 293 12.48 6.42 4.29
C PHE A 293 12.07 5.00 4.64
N ARG A 294 12.09 4.08 3.67
CA ARG A 294 11.80 2.66 3.93
C ARG A 294 13.02 1.96 4.50
N CYS A 295 12.95 1.59 5.76
CA CYS A 295 14.02 0.88 6.45
C CYS A 295 13.58 -0.48 6.97
N GLY A 296 12.33 -0.67 7.40
CA GLY A 296 11.85 -1.85 8.16
C GLY A 296 12.37 -3.18 7.61
N ASP A 297 11.70 -3.71 6.60
CA ASP A 297 12.10 -4.98 6.00
C ASP A 297 13.45 -4.93 5.26
N LEU A 298 13.99 -3.74 4.96
CA LEU A 298 15.19 -3.60 4.12
C LEU A 298 16.50 -3.57 4.90
N ILE A 299 16.55 -2.93 6.07
CA ILE A 299 17.79 -2.54 6.78
C ILE A 299 18.61 -3.73 7.29
N ASN A 300 18.03 -4.92 7.29
CA ASN A 300 18.72 -6.16 7.60
C ASN A 300 18.34 -7.29 6.62
N SER A 301 18.04 -6.95 5.37
CA SER A 301 17.70 -7.92 4.32
C SER A 301 18.84 -8.17 3.34
N ASP A 302 18.80 -9.33 2.68
CA ASP A 302 19.64 -9.65 1.52
C ASP A 302 18.97 -9.28 0.19
N HIS A 303 18.00 -8.34 0.22
CA HIS A 303 17.20 -8.02 -0.96
C HIS A 303 18.05 -7.31 -2.02
N LYS A 304 18.01 -7.83 -3.26
CA LYS A 304 18.86 -7.36 -4.36
C LYS A 304 18.23 -6.26 -5.22
N SER A 305 16.93 -6.01 -5.07
CA SER A 305 16.20 -5.01 -5.86
C SER A 305 15.74 -3.78 -5.09
N PHE A 306 16.20 -3.61 -3.85
CA PHE A 306 15.90 -2.44 -3.03
C PHE A 306 17.20 -1.90 -2.41
N GLY A 307 17.21 -0.60 -2.15
CA GLY A 307 18.34 0.09 -1.55
C GLY A 307 17.96 1.46 -1.02
N PHE A 308 18.97 2.15 -0.51
CA PHE A 308 18.86 3.40 0.21
C PHE A 308 19.61 4.51 -0.52
N ILE A 309 19.11 5.74 -0.45
CA ILE A 309 19.85 6.94 -0.87
C ILE A 309 20.39 7.66 0.37
N SER A 310 21.44 8.48 0.21
CA SER A 310 22.08 9.20 1.31
C SER A 310 21.18 10.33 1.87
N PHE A 311 21.49 10.84 3.07
CA PHE A 311 20.78 11.99 3.64
C PHE A 311 20.95 13.24 2.79
N HIS A 312 22.14 13.41 2.20
CA HIS A 312 22.39 14.49 1.25
C HIS A 312 21.46 14.40 0.04
N SER A 313 21.32 13.22 -0.55
CA SER A 313 20.43 12.97 -1.69
C SER A 313 18.98 13.34 -1.40
N PHE A 314 18.50 13.13 -0.17
CA PHE A 314 17.19 13.66 0.24
C PHE A 314 17.22 15.19 0.35
N SER A 315 18.14 15.73 1.15
CA SER A 315 18.14 17.15 1.56
C SER A 315 18.35 18.12 0.40
N ARG A 316 19.03 17.73 -0.68
CA ARG A 316 19.27 18.62 -1.83
C ARG A 316 18.01 18.99 -2.62
N HIS A 317 16.94 18.19 -2.46
CA HIS A 317 15.65 18.43 -3.13
C HIS A 317 14.65 19.18 -2.24
N ILE A 318 15.00 19.48 -1.00
CA ILE A 318 14.13 20.18 -0.04
C ILE A 318 14.28 21.69 -0.24
N SER A 319 13.16 22.40 -0.38
CA SER A 319 13.12 23.86 -0.42
C SER A 319 13.72 24.46 0.85
N SER A 320 14.52 25.53 0.71
CA SER A 320 15.04 26.30 1.85
C SER A 320 13.94 26.94 2.70
N ASP A 321 12.75 27.12 2.11
CA ASP A 321 11.61 27.79 2.73
C ASP A 321 10.65 26.78 3.40
N ALA A 322 10.99 25.50 3.41
CA ALA A 322 10.19 24.47 4.07
C ALA A 322 10.08 24.76 5.58
N ARG A 323 8.85 24.82 6.09
CA ARG A 323 8.57 25.03 7.52
C ARG A 323 8.30 23.73 8.24
N PHE A 324 7.76 22.74 7.53
CA PHE A 324 7.45 21.42 8.07
C PHE A 324 7.99 20.32 7.15
N ILE A 325 8.80 19.43 7.71
CA ILE A 325 9.37 18.30 6.98
C ILE A 325 8.96 17.01 7.71
N GLY A 326 8.18 16.17 7.02
CA GLY A 326 7.73 14.88 7.52
C GLY A 326 8.58 13.73 6.98
N ILE A 327 9.09 12.87 7.85
CA ILE A 327 9.76 11.61 7.48
C ILE A 327 8.73 10.48 7.64
N VAL A 328 8.27 9.93 6.52
CA VAL A 328 7.40 8.75 6.48
C VAL A 328 8.27 7.50 6.53
N THR A 329 8.09 6.69 7.55
CA THR A 329 8.81 5.42 7.78
C THR A 329 7.91 4.47 8.57
N GLN A 330 8.26 3.20 8.68
CA GLN A 330 7.46 2.26 9.46
C GLN A 330 7.51 2.59 10.97
N PRO A 331 6.50 2.19 11.75
CA PRO A 331 6.49 2.41 13.19
C PRO A 331 7.70 1.79 13.90
N PHE A 332 8.11 2.41 15.00
CA PHE A 332 9.19 1.89 15.83
C PHE A 332 8.71 1.03 17.01
N ASP A 333 7.40 0.95 17.25
CA ASP A 333 6.84 0.15 18.34
C ASP A 333 6.09 -1.05 17.77
N THR A 334 6.55 -2.25 18.12
CA THR A 334 6.10 -3.57 17.58
C THR A 334 4.64 -3.89 17.85
N GLN A 335 3.96 -3.08 18.66
CA GLN A 335 2.54 -3.24 18.98
C GLN A 335 1.58 -2.39 18.13
N GLU A 336 2.10 -1.60 17.17
CA GLU A 336 1.27 -0.67 16.39
C GLU A 336 0.71 -1.26 15.08
N ALA A 337 -0.46 -0.75 14.67
CA ALA A 337 -1.36 -1.30 13.65
C ALA A 337 -0.84 -1.28 12.19
N GLN A 338 0.42 -0.92 11.95
CA GLN A 338 0.97 -0.78 10.59
C GLN A 338 2.23 -1.60 10.31
N MET A 339 2.71 -2.36 11.29
CA MET A 339 3.87 -3.20 11.07
C MET A 339 3.50 -4.52 10.44
N ARG A 340 4.19 -4.88 9.36
CA ARG A 340 4.07 -6.21 8.77
C ARG A 340 4.76 -7.24 9.68
N PRO A 341 4.28 -8.49 9.75
CA PRO A 341 4.90 -9.52 10.59
C PRO A 341 6.42 -9.70 10.37
N LEU A 342 6.90 -9.51 9.13
CA LEU A 342 8.32 -9.59 8.77
C LEU A 342 9.19 -8.45 9.35
N GLU A 343 8.57 -7.37 9.83
CA GLU A 343 9.25 -6.17 10.35
C GLU A 343 9.31 -6.15 11.87
N GLN A 344 8.59 -7.07 12.54
CA GLN A 344 8.43 -7.11 14.00
C GLN A 344 9.61 -7.73 14.76
N THR A 345 10.85 -7.62 14.25
CA THR A 345 12.03 -7.99 15.05
C THR A 345 12.68 -6.75 15.63
N ASP A 346 13.07 -6.84 16.90
CA ASP A 346 13.75 -5.75 17.62
C ASP A 346 14.95 -5.22 16.81
N LEU A 347 15.66 -6.12 16.12
CA LEU A 347 16.82 -5.77 15.29
C LEU A 347 16.46 -4.86 14.11
N HIS A 348 15.39 -5.13 13.36
CA HIS A 348 14.99 -4.27 12.24
C HIS A 348 14.57 -2.88 12.74
N THR A 349 13.78 -2.87 13.81
CA THR A 349 13.22 -1.69 14.43
C THR A 349 14.28 -0.78 15.03
N ASP A 350 15.21 -1.33 15.82
CA ASP A 350 16.28 -0.56 16.47
C ASP A 350 17.25 0.04 15.45
N ARG A 351 17.62 -0.75 14.43
CA ARG A 351 18.47 -0.28 13.34
C ARG A 351 17.81 0.85 12.56
N CYS A 352 16.52 0.73 12.27
CA CYS A 352 15.83 1.82 11.58
C CYS A 352 15.75 3.07 12.47
N ARG A 353 15.35 2.91 13.73
CA ARG A 353 15.25 4.02 14.68
C ARG A 353 16.58 4.79 14.77
N LEU A 354 17.70 4.07 14.81
CA LEU A 354 19.04 4.66 14.83
C LEU A 354 19.29 5.55 13.59
N VAL A 355 19.07 4.99 12.38
CA VAL A 355 19.33 5.72 11.13
C VAL A 355 18.37 6.91 10.96
N VAL A 356 17.08 6.73 11.25
CA VAL A 356 16.10 7.83 11.13
C VAL A 356 16.38 8.93 12.15
N THR A 357 16.85 8.60 13.36
CA THR A 357 17.26 9.61 14.35
C THR A 357 18.45 10.43 13.83
N GLN A 358 19.43 9.78 13.20
CA GLN A 358 20.54 10.48 12.54
C GLN A 358 20.06 11.33 11.35
N PHE A 359 19.06 10.85 10.61
CA PHE A 359 18.47 11.61 9.52
C PHE A 359 17.76 12.88 10.01
N VAL A 360 17.04 12.80 11.14
CA VAL A 360 16.45 13.97 11.79
C VAL A 360 17.53 14.99 12.15
N GLN A 361 18.63 14.57 12.77
CA GLN A 361 19.75 15.46 13.12
C GLN A 361 20.34 16.17 11.89
N HIS A 362 20.59 15.42 10.81
CA HIS A 362 21.04 15.99 9.53
C HIS A 362 20.09 17.06 9.00
N LEU A 363 18.77 16.82 9.07
CA LEU A 363 17.77 17.78 8.60
C LEU A 363 17.66 19.01 9.53
N GLU A 364 17.75 18.84 10.84
CA GLU A 364 17.74 19.94 11.81
C GLU A 364 18.96 20.88 11.63
N GLU A 365 20.14 20.30 11.35
CA GLU A 365 21.35 21.08 11.04
C GLU A 365 21.22 21.83 9.72
N ARG A 366 20.65 21.18 8.70
CA ARG A 366 20.55 21.73 7.34
C ARG A 366 19.43 22.76 7.18
N PHE A 367 18.32 22.57 7.90
CA PHE A 367 17.10 23.38 7.86
C PHE A 367 16.70 23.83 9.26
N PRO A 368 17.49 24.71 9.91
CA PRO A 368 17.30 25.07 11.33
C PRO A 368 15.99 25.82 11.63
N HIS A 369 15.26 26.25 10.58
CA HIS A 369 13.96 26.91 10.70
C HIS A 369 12.78 25.95 10.50
N ALA A 370 13.03 24.77 9.94
CA ALA A 370 11.99 23.77 9.68
C ALA A 370 11.75 22.92 10.93
N ARG A 371 10.49 22.59 11.19
CA ARG A 371 10.14 21.59 12.20
C ARG A 371 10.12 20.20 11.56
N ILE A 372 11.02 19.33 12.00
CA ILE A 372 11.15 17.96 11.52
C ILE A 372 10.25 17.03 12.34
N ARG A 373 9.52 16.12 11.70
CA ARG A 373 8.69 15.11 12.36
C ARG A 373 8.83 13.75 11.72
N ILE A 374 8.87 12.70 12.53
CA ILE A 374 8.72 11.32 12.05
C ILE A 374 7.22 11.02 12.05
N ARG A 375 6.69 10.61 10.89
CA ARG A 375 5.28 10.28 10.65
C ARG A 375 5.11 8.76 10.74
N ASN A 376 5.19 8.25 11.95
CA ASN A 376 5.10 6.81 12.23
C ASN A 376 4.37 6.50 13.55
N ASP A 377 3.50 7.42 13.98
CA ASP A 377 2.70 7.25 15.19
C ASP A 377 1.51 6.31 14.98
N ALA A 378 1.02 5.71 16.06
CA ALA A 378 -0.12 4.79 16.03
C ALA A 378 -1.41 5.38 15.43
N GLN A 379 -1.58 6.71 15.43
CA GLN A 379 -2.78 7.36 14.87
C GLN A 379 -2.62 7.70 13.38
N GLU A 380 -1.40 7.67 12.85
CA GLU A 380 -1.07 7.99 11.47
C GLU A 380 -1.41 6.79 10.59
N THR A 381 -2.65 6.71 10.08
CA THR A 381 -3.09 5.60 9.23
C THR A 381 -2.36 5.55 7.87
N ILE A 382 -2.45 4.42 7.15
CA ILE A 382 -1.81 4.30 5.83
C ILE A 382 -2.46 5.26 4.85
N ALA A 383 -3.80 5.38 4.91
CA ALA A 383 -4.53 6.34 4.09
C ALA A 383 -4.13 7.79 4.41
N LEU A 384 -3.99 8.14 5.70
CA LEU A 384 -3.54 9.48 6.12
C LEU A 384 -2.09 9.75 5.68
N THR A 385 -1.20 8.77 5.81
CA THR A 385 0.18 8.85 5.34
C THR A 385 0.22 9.17 3.83
N PHE A 386 -0.57 8.45 3.04
CA PHE A 386 -0.69 8.70 1.61
C PHE A 386 -1.23 10.11 1.34
N ALA A 387 -2.28 10.54 2.06
CA ALA A 387 -2.84 11.88 1.91
C ALA A 387 -1.81 12.97 2.19
N ARG A 388 -1.01 12.84 3.27
CA ARG A 388 0.08 13.78 3.58
C ARG A 388 1.10 13.87 2.47
N MET A 389 1.54 12.73 1.97
CA MET A 389 2.48 12.68 0.85
C MET A 389 1.89 13.46 -0.32
N ILE A 390 0.70 13.06 -0.79
CA ILE A 390 0.04 13.63 -1.97
C ILE A 390 -0.17 15.15 -1.84
N MET A 391 -0.48 15.62 -0.64
CA MET A 391 -0.78 17.03 -0.38
C MET A 391 0.47 17.88 -0.09
N ALA A 392 1.63 17.27 0.13
CA ALA A 392 2.87 18.00 0.35
C ALA A 392 3.30 18.79 -0.91
N GLN A 393 3.99 19.91 -0.70
CA GLN A 393 4.54 20.71 -1.80
C GLN A 393 5.72 20.01 -2.46
N GLN A 394 6.46 19.18 -1.72
CA GLN A 394 7.51 18.33 -2.26
C GLN A 394 7.45 16.94 -1.64
N ILE A 395 7.69 15.91 -2.44
CA ILE A 395 7.92 14.55 -1.95
C ILE A 395 9.24 14.04 -2.50
N VAL A 396 10.07 13.44 -1.65
CA VAL A 396 11.24 12.69 -2.09
C VAL A 396 11.00 11.21 -1.83
N SER A 397 10.88 10.44 -2.91
CA SER A 397 10.62 9.01 -2.90
C SER A 397 11.85 8.24 -3.41
N PRO A 398 12.53 7.45 -2.57
CA PRO A 398 13.48 6.46 -3.05
C PRO A 398 12.74 5.30 -3.76
N ILE A 399 13.45 4.22 -4.04
CA ILE A 399 12.89 3.04 -4.70
C ILE A 399 11.97 2.29 -3.73
N SER A 400 10.66 2.50 -3.90
CA SER A 400 9.63 1.83 -3.10
C SER A 400 8.29 1.83 -3.85
N THR A 401 7.57 0.71 -3.77
CA THR A 401 6.21 0.63 -4.30
C THR A 401 5.21 1.40 -3.43
N PHE A 402 5.53 1.64 -2.14
CA PHE A 402 4.69 2.39 -1.23
C PHE A 402 4.63 3.88 -1.57
N SER A 403 5.80 4.51 -1.79
CA SER A 403 5.90 5.96 -1.98
C SER A 403 5.79 6.43 -3.43
N VAL A 404 6.04 5.55 -4.40
CA VAL A 404 6.00 5.93 -5.82
C VAL A 404 4.62 6.39 -6.26
N VAL A 405 3.56 5.70 -5.85
CA VAL A 405 2.18 6.05 -6.23
C VAL A 405 1.73 7.40 -5.65
N PRO A 406 1.89 7.70 -4.36
CA PRO A 406 1.58 9.03 -3.85
C PRO A 406 2.52 10.12 -4.42
N ALA A 407 3.79 9.80 -4.73
CA ALA A 407 4.68 10.72 -5.43
C ALA A 407 4.22 11.06 -6.85
N LEU A 408 3.68 10.07 -7.58
CA LEU A 408 3.04 10.30 -8.87
C LEU A 408 1.74 11.10 -8.74
N ALA A 409 1.02 10.94 -7.64
CA ALA A 409 -0.23 11.60 -7.36
C ALA A 409 -0.10 12.98 -6.71
N THR A 410 1.09 13.41 -6.31
CA THR A 410 1.27 14.68 -5.60
C THR A 410 0.73 15.87 -6.38
N PHE A 411 0.15 16.82 -5.66
CA PHE A 411 -0.19 18.13 -6.19
C PHE A 411 1.03 19.06 -6.25
N GLY A 412 2.02 18.84 -5.40
CA GLY A 412 3.30 19.55 -5.40
C GLY A 412 4.28 18.98 -6.42
N THR A 413 5.55 18.87 -6.05
CA THR A 413 6.61 18.29 -6.89
C THR A 413 7.07 16.94 -6.34
N GLY A 414 7.02 15.90 -7.18
CA GLY A 414 7.48 14.56 -6.83
C GLY A 414 8.89 14.29 -7.35
N TYR A 415 9.85 14.07 -6.47
CA TYR A 415 11.19 13.57 -6.83
C TYR A 415 11.24 12.07 -6.58
N ILE A 416 11.34 11.29 -7.64
CA ILE A 416 11.34 9.82 -7.55
C ILE A 416 12.68 9.32 -8.03
N ARG A 417 13.34 8.46 -7.25
CA ARG A 417 14.59 7.82 -7.70
C ARG A 417 14.32 6.99 -8.95
N GLU A 418 15.01 7.33 -10.03
CA GLU A 418 14.95 6.63 -11.31
C GLU A 418 15.30 5.14 -11.12
N PRO A 419 14.54 4.19 -11.70
CA PRO A 419 14.93 2.78 -11.69
C PRO A 419 16.06 2.53 -12.70
N ASP A 420 17.28 2.31 -12.24
CA ASP A 420 18.46 2.13 -13.12
C ASP A 420 19.20 0.80 -12.95
N PHE A 421 18.64 -0.15 -12.21
CA PHE A 421 19.20 -1.50 -12.05
C PHE A 421 18.21 -2.61 -12.41
N GLU A 422 18.77 -3.78 -12.71
CA GLU A 422 18.03 -4.97 -13.08
C GLU A 422 17.03 -5.34 -11.96
N LYS A 423 15.73 -5.39 -12.30
CA LYS A 423 14.60 -5.72 -11.40
C LYS A 423 14.16 -4.63 -10.41
N ALA A 424 14.50 -3.36 -10.66
CA ALA A 424 13.92 -2.26 -9.89
C ALA A 424 12.37 -2.33 -9.91
N PRO A 425 11.70 -2.22 -8.76
CA PRO A 425 10.26 -2.43 -8.60
C PRO A 425 9.40 -1.36 -9.28
N ASN A 426 9.98 -0.20 -9.56
CA ASN A 426 9.34 0.97 -10.17
C ASN A 426 9.71 1.14 -11.65
N TRP A 427 10.17 0.08 -12.34
CA TRP A 427 10.56 0.13 -13.76
C TRP A 427 9.46 0.72 -14.66
N PHE A 428 8.19 0.49 -14.30
CA PHE A 428 7.03 1.02 -15.03
C PHE A 428 7.04 2.55 -15.23
N LEU A 429 7.83 3.29 -14.45
CA LEU A 429 8.04 4.74 -14.62
C LEU A 429 8.71 5.11 -15.95
N LEU A 430 9.37 4.16 -16.60
CA LEU A 430 10.10 4.40 -17.85
C LEU A 430 9.25 4.09 -19.09
N HIS A 431 8.11 3.40 -18.94
CA HIS A 431 7.30 2.90 -20.05
C HIS A 431 5.78 3.11 -19.86
N PRO A 432 5.20 4.10 -20.54
CA PRO A 432 5.86 5.30 -21.10
C PRO A 432 6.58 6.11 -20.01
N ASN A 433 7.58 6.89 -20.41
CA ASN A 433 8.39 7.66 -19.48
C ASN A 433 7.54 8.70 -18.74
N VAL A 434 7.46 8.60 -17.42
CA VAL A 434 6.65 9.47 -16.56
C VAL A 434 6.91 10.96 -16.79
N SER A 435 8.16 11.34 -17.08
CA SER A 435 8.53 12.75 -17.34
C SER A 435 7.86 13.34 -18.59
N THR A 436 7.34 12.48 -19.47
CA THR A 436 6.57 12.88 -20.66
C THR A 436 5.07 12.92 -20.40
N LEU A 437 4.61 12.34 -19.29
CA LEU A 437 3.18 12.20 -18.96
C LEU A 437 2.70 13.22 -17.93
N VAL A 438 3.61 13.66 -17.06
CA VAL A 438 3.32 14.62 -15.99
C VAL A 438 4.48 15.59 -15.85
N ASP A 439 4.15 16.86 -15.61
CA ASP A 439 5.09 17.98 -15.54
C ASP A 439 5.72 18.16 -14.15
N ASN A 440 5.00 17.74 -13.11
CA ASN A 440 5.37 17.94 -11.71
C ASN A 440 6.11 16.76 -11.07
N VAL A 441 6.56 15.77 -11.86
CA VAL A 441 7.32 14.61 -11.36
C VAL A 441 8.67 14.53 -12.06
N HIS A 442 9.73 14.44 -11.27
CA HIS A 442 11.11 14.36 -11.74
C HIS A 442 11.73 13.03 -11.33
N LEU A 443 12.30 12.32 -12.31
CA LEU A 443 13.17 11.19 -12.04
C LEU A 443 14.56 11.73 -11.66
N ILE A 444 15.03 11.37 -10.46
CA ILE A 444 16.33 11.79 -9.95
C ILE A 444 17.33 10.63 -10.00
N GLN A 445 18.60 10.94 -10.26
CA GLN A 445 19.70 9.98 -10.21
C GLN A 445 20.51 10.24 -8.93
N GLU A 446 20.50 9.26 -8.04
CA GLU A 446 21.19 9.30 -6.74
C GLU A 446 21.94 7.98 -6.50
N PRO A 447 23.14 7.99 -5.91
CA PRO A 447 23.80 6.77 -5.49
C PRO A 447 22.90 5.94 -4.58
N VAL A 448 22.88 4.61 -4.79
CA VAL A 448 22.09 3.68 -4.00
C VAL A 448 23.04 2.71 -3.29
N LEU A 449 22.89 2.58 -1.97
CA LEU A 449 23.45 1.45 -1.22
C LEU A 449 22.41 0.35 -1.16
N MET A 450 22.71 -0.80 -1.77
CA MET A 450 21.75 -1.90 -1.82
C MET A 450 21.54 -2.48 -0.42
N ALA A 451 20.35 -2.98 -0.13
CA ALA A 451 20.02 -3.54 1.19
C ALA A 451 21.01 -4.65 1.63
N ALA A 452 21.38 -5.53 0.69
CA ALA A 452 22.36 -6.59 0.91
C ALA A 452 23.78 -6.06 1.21
N GLU A 453 24.14 -4.88 0.69
CA GLU A 453 25.44 -4.24 0.96
C GLU A 453 25.42 -3.53 2.30
N LEU A 454 24.34 -2.80 2.59
CA LEU A 454 24.11 -2.16 3.89
C LEU A 454 24.15 -3.19 5.03
N LYS A 455 23.52 -4.36 4.86
CA LYS A 455 23.55 -5.43 5.85
C LYS A 455 24.97 -5.91 6.16
N LYS A 456 25.84 -5.99 5.15
CA LYS A 456 27.26 -6.35 5.32
C LYS A 456 28.06 -5.24 5.98
N LEU A 457 27.73 -3.98 5.66
CA LEU A 457 28.40 -2.80 6.19
C LEU A 457 28.07 -2.54 7.67
N TRP A 458 26.94 -3.05 8.17
CA TRP A 458 26.44 -2.74 9.51
C TRP A 458 27.47 -2.99 10.63
N GLY A 459 28.26 -4.05 10.54
CA GLY A 459 29.24 -4.39 11.58
C GLY A 459 28.61 -4.52 12.97
N ASP A 460 29.37 -4.20 14.01
CA ASP A 460 28.96 -4.36 15.41
C ASP A 460 28.08 -3.20 15.91
N ASP A 461 28.31 -1.96 15.45
CA ASP A 461 27.68 -0.75 15.97
C ASP A 461 26.94 0.11 14.92
N GLY A 462 26.99 -0.26 13.64
CA GLY A 462 26.37 0.52 12.55
C GLY A 462 27.15 1.77 12.14
N SER A 463 28.32 2.06 12.73
CA SER A 463 29.09 3.29 12.48
C SER A 463 29.38 3.52 11.00
N ALA A 464 29.88 2.50 10.30
CA ALA A 464 30.17 2.60 8.86
C ALA A 464 28.92 2.86 8.00
N VAL A 465 27.75 2.37 8.43
CA VAL A 465 26.47 2.65 7.75
C VAL A 465 26.05 4.09 7.99
N LEU A 466 26.16 4.59 9.22
CA LEU A 466 25.85 5.98 9.54
C LEU A 466 26.77 6.95 8.80
N ASP A 467 28.07 6.64 8.74
CA ASP A 467 29.06 7.40 7.97
C ASP A 467 28.70 7.43 6.48
N TRP A 468 28.24 6.32 5.91
CA TRP A 468 27.80 6.27 4.51
C TRP A 468 26.58 7.18 4.25
N PHE A 469 25.58 7.13 5.13
CA PHE A 469 24.39 7.98 5.00
C PHE A 469 24.72 9.48 5.07
N GLN A 470 25.70 9.87 5.90
CA GLN A 470 26.11 11.26 6.12
C GLN A 470 27.05 11.82 5.03
N ASN A 471 27.98 11.01 4.50
CA ASN A 471 29.08 11.51 3.64
C ASN A 471 28.83 11.30 2.13
N ASP A 472 27.68 11.74 1.63
CA ASP A 472 27.30 11.75 0.21
C ASP A 472 27.36 10.40 -0.51
N GLY A 473 27.33 9.28 0.23
CA GLY A 473 27.39 7.93 -0.35
C GLY A 473 28.71 7.63 -1.08
N ALA A 474 29.76 8.42 -0.87
CA ALA A 474 31.10 8.10 -1.36
C ALA A 474 31.63 6.89 -0.59
N VAL A 475 31.48 5.70 -1.18
CA VAL A 475 32.20 4.51 -0.72
C VAL A 475 33.70 4.83 -0.86
N ARG A 476 34.39 4.98 0.27
CA ARG A 476 35.86 5.10 0.28
C ARG A 476 36.53 3.80 -0.14
#